data_AF-A0A1B7U8D7-F1
#
_entry.id   AF-A0A1B7U8D7-F1
#
_cell.length_a   1.000
_cell.length_b   1.000
_cell.length_c   1.000
_cell.angle_alpha   90.00
_cell.angle_beta   90.00
_cell.angle_gamma   90.00
#
_symmetry.space_group_name_H-M   'P 1'
#
loop_
_entity.id
_entity.type
_entity.pdbx_description
1 polymer ?
#
loop_
_entity_poly.entity_id
_entity_poly.type
_entity_poly.pdbx_seq_one_letter_code
_entity_poly.pdbx_strand_id
1 'polypeptide(L)'
;MKVDEYEWGPAEVGFPDWSGTAQLDQKITGTENVYSLTGIDSEKWQIIGLDFGAGESGPHNVHIIAVPRSEWGQSPPSDLSHVRAADIQIHNGIDPFHLLRQITHVLDMRFRIRAVKDSTITINERLDEPPQD
;
A
#
# COMPACT_ATOMS: atom_id res chain seq x y z
N MET A 1 -16.95 -16.50 -5.34
CA MET A 1 -17.71 -15.45 -6.06
C MET A 1 -16.91 -15.11 -7.30
N LYS A 2 -17.54 -14.92 -8.47
CA LYS A 2 -16.84 -14.48 -9.68
C LYS A 2 -16.77 -12.96 -9.60
N VAL A 3 -15.56 -12.40 -9.70
CA VAL A 3 -15.34 -10.94 -9.71
C VAL A 3 -15.15 -10.54 -11.17
N ASP A 4 -15.76 -9.42 -11.57
CA ASP A 4 -15.52 -8.86 -12.90
C ASP A 4 -14.08 -8.33 -12.99
N GLU A 5 -13.45 -8.47 -14.16
CA GLU A 5 -12.10 -7.98 -14.39
C GLU A 5 -12.07 -6.45 -14.22
N TYR A 6 -11.10 -5.94 -13.44
CA TYR A 6 -10.89 -4.51 -13.23
C TYR A 6 -9.39 -4.21 -13.16
N GLU A 7 -9.03 -2.98 -13.50
CA GLU A 7 -7.65 -2.48 -13.41
C GLU A 7 -7.39 -1.93 -12.01
N TRP A 8 -6.34 -2.43 -11.34
CA TRP A 8 -5.91 -1.90 -10.05
C TRP A 8 -5.00 -0.68 -10.26
N GLY A 9 -5.47 0.49 -9.81
CA GLY A 9 -4.81 1.78 -10.01
C GLY A 9 -4.40 2.46 -8.70
N PRO A 10 -3.98 3.74 -8.76
CA PRO A 10 -3.73 4.55 -7.57
C PRO A 10 -4.95 4.64 -6.65
N ALA A 11 -4.73 4.95 -5.37
CA ALA A 11 -5.83 5.20 -4.44
C ALA A 11 -6.67 6.41 -4.88
N GLU A 12 -8.00 6.28 -4.76
CA GLU A 12 -8.96 7.31 -5.16
C GLU A 12 -9.93 7.64 -4.03
N VAL A 13 -10.32 8.91 -3.93
CA VAL A 13 -11.35 9.40 -3.00
C VAL A 13 -12.23 10.43 -3.72
N GLY A 14 -13.47 10.61 -3.26
CA GLY A 14 -14.41 11.53 -3.90
C GLY A 14 -13.96 13.00 -3.87
N PHE A 15 -13.20 13.41 -2.86
CA PHE A 15 -12.70 14.77 -2.67
C PHE A 15 -11.21 14.74 -2.30
N PRO A 16 -10.29 14.69 -3.29
CA PRO A 16 -8.86 14.52 -3.03
C PRO A 16 -8.20 15.86 -2.66
N ASP A 17 -8.40 16.32 -1.42
CA ASP A 17 -7.78 17.54 -0.91
C ASP A 17 -6.26 17.36 -0.73
N TRP A 18 -5.86 16.17 -0.32
CA TRP A 18 -4.46 15.75 -0.16
C TRP A 18 -4.15 14.61 -1.12
N SER A 19 -2.98 14.70 -1.76
CA SER A 19 -2.45 13.66 -2.63
C SER A 19 -0.94 13.59 -2.47
N GLY A 20 -0.37 12.40 -2.65
CA GLY A 20 1.04 12.18 -2.40
C GLY A 20 1.46 10.75 -2.58
N THR A 21 2.62 10.43 -2.03
CA THR A 21 3.24 9.12 -2.12
C THR A 21 3.52 8.58 -0.73
N ALA A 22 3.42 7.26 -0.58
CA ALA A 22 3.90 6.53 0.58
C ALA A 22 4.99 5.55 0.14
N GLN A 23 6.01 5.40 0.98
CA GLN A 23 7.03 4.38 0.81
C GLN A 23 7.20 3.62 2.12
N LEU A 24 7.45 2.32 1.97
CA LEU A 24 7.51 1.36 3.07
C LEU A 24 8.74 0.50 2.88
N ASP A 25 9.55 0.38 3.93
CA ASP A 25 10.62 -0.60 3.98
C ASP A 25 10.14 -1.84 4.72
N GLN A 26 10.14 -2.98 4.01
CA GLN A 26 9.63 -4.22 4.55
C GLN A 26 10.62 -4.81 5.55
N LYS A 27 10.10 -5.21 6.70
CA LYS A 27 10.84 -5.96 7.72
C LYS A 27 11.28 -7.32 7.18
N ILE A 28 12.59 -7.49 6.97
CA ILE A 28 13.21 -8.79 6.62
C ILE A 28 13.50 -9.61 7.89
N THR A 29 13.71 -8.94 9.02
CA THR A 29 14.14 -9.57 10.29
C THR A 29 12.97 -9.70 11.27
N GLY A 30 12.64 -10.92 11.68
CA GLY A 30 11.54 -11.18 12.63
C GLY A 30 10.87 -12.51 12.37
N THR A 31 10.01 -12.94 13.30
CA THR A 31 9.22 -14.18 13.15
C THR A 31 7.97 -13.99 12.28
N GLU A 32 7.54 -12.74 12.05
CA GLU A 32 6.34 -12.40 11.30
C GLU A 32 6.68 -11.54 10.09
N ASN A 33 6.08 -11.86 8.94
CA ASN A 33 6.14 -11.11 7.70
C ASN A 33 4.74 -11.07 7.05
N VAL A 34 4.59 -10.38 5.93
CA VAL A 34 3.29 -10.23 5.25
C VAL A 34 2.66 -11.58 4.89
N TYR A 35 3.45 -12.59 4.50
CA TYR A 35 2.94 -13.92 4.16
C TYR A 35 2.41 -14.66 5.39
N SER A 36 3.16 -14.65 6.50
CA SER A 36 2.73 -15.31 7.73
C SER A 36 1.50 -14.64 8.35
N LEU A 37 1.39 -13.31 8.25
CA LEU A 37 0.26 -12.55 8.79
C LEU A 37 -1.02 -12.77 7.98
N THR A 38 -0.89 -12.84 6.65
CA THR A 38 -2.04 -13.02 5.75
C THR A 38 -2.42 -14.49 5.52
N GLY A 39 -1.51 -15.42 5.86
CA GLY A 39 -1.67 -16.85 5.57
C GLY A 39 -1.45 -17.21 4.10
N ILE A 40 -0.96 -16.27 3.28
CA ILE A 40 -0.65 -16.51 1.87
C ILE A 40 0.59 -17.39 1.76
N ASP A 41 0.49 -18.46 0.97
CA ASP A 41 1.58 -19.40 0.73
C ASP A 41 2.66 -18.76 -0.17
N SER A 42 3.81 -18.43 0.43
CA SER A 42 4.93 -17.75 -0.24
C SER A 42 5.58 -18.58 -1.34
N GLU A 43 5.39 -19.89 -1.35
CA GLU A 43 5.91 -20.79 -2.41
C GLU A 43 4.98 -20.82 -3.64
N LYS A 44 3.72 -20.43 -3.48
CA LYS A 44 2.72 -20.41 -4.56
C LYS A 44 2.43 -19.01 -5.08
N TRP A 45 2.55 -18.01 -4.23
CA TRP A 45 2.13 -16.65 -4.52
C TRP A 45 3.27 -15.66 -4.30
N GLN A 46 3.30 -14.64 -5.13
CA GLN A 46 4.15 -13.49 -4.96
C GLN A 46 3.26 -12.26 -4.79
N ILE A 47 3.36 -11.62 -3.63
CA ILE A 47 2.64 -10.38 -3.30
C ILE A 47 3.32 -9.21 -4.03
N ILE A 48 2.50 -8.34 -4.63
CA ILE A 48 2.92 -7.15 -5.39
C ILE A 48 2.26 -5.85 -4.94
N GLY A 49 1.17 -5.95 -4.19
CA GLY A 49 0.43 -4.78 -3.74
C GLY A 49 -0.29 -5.06 -2.45
N LEU A 50 -0.52 -4.00 -1.70
CA LEU A 50 -1.32 -3.97 -0.50
C LEU A 50 -2.36 -2.87 -0.71
N ASP A 51 -3.62 -3.17 -0.45
CA ASP A 51 -4.68 -2.18 -0.38
C ASP A 51 -5.28 -2.22 1.02
N PHE A 52 -5.26 -1.06 1.66
CA PHE A 52 -5.85 -0.81 2.95
C PHE A 52 -6.21 0.67 3.04
N GLY A 53 -7.19 0.96 3.88
CA GLY A 53 -7.76 2.28 3.99
C GLY A 53 -8.72 2.34 5.17
N ALA A 54 -8.95 3.56 5.66
CA ALA A 54 -9.89 3.83 6.73
C ALA A 54 -10.53 5.19 6.52
N GLY A 55 -11.74 5.36 7.06
CA GLY A 55 -12.47 6.62 7.07
C GLY A 55 -13.41 6.71 8.27
N GLU A 56 -14.39 7.61 8.21
CA GLU A 56 -15.37 7.80 9.29
C GLU A 56 -16.15 6.52 9.64
N SER A 57 -16.36 5.64 8.67
CA SER A 57 -17.04 4.35 8.86
C SER A 57 -16.13 3.24 9.39
N GLY A 58 -14.86 3.55 9.69
CA GLY A 58 -13.84 2.60 10.14
C GLY A 58 -12.92 2.12 9.01
N PRO A 59 -12.00 1.19 9.32
CA PRO A 59 -11.13 0.57 8.32
C PRO A 59 -11.91 -0.38 7.42
N HIS A 60 -11.59 -0.40 6.12
CA HIS A 60 -12.01 -1.50 5.26
C HIS A 60 -11.10 -2.71 5.42
N ASN A 61 -11.53 -3.86 4.90
CA ASN A 61 -10.71 -5.07 4.96
C ASN A 61 -9.39 -4.84 4.19
N VAL A 62 -8.33 -5.52 4.62
CA VAL A 62 -7.08 -5.51 3.86
C VAL A 62 -7.24 -6.38 2.62
N HIS A 63 -6.78 -5.88 1.49
CA HIS A 63 -6.69 -6.59 0.23
C HIS A 63 -5.22 -6.78 -0.13
N ILE A 64 -4.86 -7.99 -0.57
CA ILE A 64 -3.51 -8.33 -1.04
C ILE A 64 -3.59 -8.58 -2.53
N ILE A 65 -2.78 -7.85 -3.28
CA ILE A 65 -2.62 -8.07 -4.71
C ILE A 65 -1.45 -9.04 -4.90
N ALA A 66 -1.74 -10.23 -5.43
CA ALA A 66 -0.75 -11.28 -5.59
C ALA A 66 -0.91 -12.03 -6.92
N VAL A 67 0.19 -12.57 -7.43
CA VAL A 67 0.20 -13.36 -8.67
C VAL A 67 0.69 -14.77 -8.35
N PRO A 68 0.17 -15.82 -9.02
CA PRO A 68 0.73 -17.15 -8.91
C PRO A 68 2.18 -17.17 -9.41
N ARG A 69 3.10 -17.73 -8.64
CA ARG A 69 4.51 -17.88 -9.05
C ARG A 69 4.65 -18.69 -10.34
N SER A 70 3.72 -19.61 -10.63
CA SER A 70 3.68 -20.36 -11.88
C SER A 70 3.44 -19.49 -13.12
N GLU A 71 2.76 -18.36 -12.96
CA GLU A 71 2.44 -17.41 -14.05
C GLU A 71 3.51 -16.33 -14.21
N TRP A 72 4.44 -16.25 -13.25
CA TRP A 72 5.44 -15.20 -13.18
C TRP A 72 6.52 -15.28 -14.28
N GLY A 73 6.63 -16.43 -14.97
CA GLY A 73 7.63 -16.64 -16.02
C GLY A 73 9.08 -16.49 -15.52
N GLN A 74 10.03 -16.32 -16.46
CA GLN A 74 11.44 -16.05 -16.13
C GLN A 74 11.82 -14.57 -16.22
N SER A 75 10.91 -13.71 -16.70
CA SER A 75 11.20 -12.30 -16.86
C SER A 75 11.18 -11.56 -15.51
N PRO A 76 12.08 -10.58 -15.31
CA PRO A 76 12.01 -9.69 -14.15
C PRO A 76 10.65 -8.99 -14.08
N PRO A 77 10.10 -8.73 -12.87
CA PRO A 77 8.84 -8.00 -12.71
C PRO A 77 8.85 -6.61 -13.36
N SER A 78 10.02 -5.97 -13.44
CA SER A 78 10.21 -4.66 -14.07
C SER A 78 9.92 -4.63 -15.57
N ASP A 79 9.89 -5.80 -16.21
CA ASP A 79 9.83 -5.91 -17.67
C ASP A 79 8.40 -6.24 -18.14
N LEU A 80 7.46 -6.44 -17.21
CA LEU A 80 6.07 -6.75 -17.50
C LEU A 80 5.28 -5.45 -17.71
N SER A 81 4.78 -5.21 -18.93
CA SER A 81 3.91 -4.07 -19.24
C SER A 81 2.49 -4.21 -18.70
N HIS A 82 2.10 -5.43 -18.34
CA HIS A 82 0.80 -5.76 -17.75
C HIS A 82 0.94 -7.03 -16.91
N VAL A 83 0.32 -7.05 -15.73
CA VAL A 83 0.38 -8.17 -14.78
C VAL A 83 -1.05 -8.57 -14.40
N ARG A 84 -1.41 -9.83 -14.66
CA ARG A 84 -2.67 -10.39 -14.17
C ARG A 84 -2.48 -10.85 -12.73
N ALA A 85 -3.22 -10.25 -11.81
CA ALA A 85 -3.11 -10.53 -10.39
C ALA A 85 -4.47 -10.91 -9.80
N ALA A 86 -4.43 -11.62 -8.68
CA ALA A 86 -5.58 -11.84 -7.82
C ALA A 86 -5.66 -10.75 -6.76
N ASP A 87 -6.87 -10.24 -6.54
CA ASP A 87 -7.21 -9.48 -5.34
C ASP A 87 -7.73 -10.45 -4.27
N ILE A 88 -6.97 -10.55 -3.17
CA ILE A 88 -7.24 -11.45 -2.06
C ILE A 88 -7.64 -10.63 -0.84
N GLN A 89 -8.93 -10.61 -0.53
CA GLN A 89 -9.44 -10.01 0.69
C GLN A 89 -9.07 -10.84 1.92
N ILE A 90 -8.48 -10.19 2.92
CA ILE A 90 -8.06 -10.81 4.18
C ILE A 90 -9.17 -10.61 5.22
N HIS A 91 -9.92 -11.68 5.48
CA HIS A 91 -11.11 -11.64 6.34
C HIS A 91 -10.82 -11.84 7.85
N ASN A 92 -9.56 -12.01 8.25
CA ASN A 92 -9.20 -12.48 9.59
C ASN A 92 -9.23 -11.39 10.68
N GLY A 93 -9.94 -10.29 10.48
CA GLY A 93 -9.99 -9.17 11.44
C GLY A 93 -8.63 -8.52 11.66
N ILE A 94 -7.72 -8.62 10.68
CA ILE A 94 -6.42 -7.97 10.73
C ILE A 94 -6.64 -6.46 10.60
N ASP A 95 -6.39 -5.74 11.68
CA ASP A 95 -6.35 -4.28 11.66
C ASP A 95 -5.25 -3.82 10.68
N PRO A 96 -5.57 -2.98 9.68
CA PRO A 96 -4.58 -2.58 8.67
C PRO A 96 -3.38 -1.85 9.24
N PHE A 97 -3.58 -1.06 10.30
CA PHE A 97 -2.49 -0.34 10.97
C PHE A 97 -1.61 -1.29 11.77
N HIS A 98 -2.20 -2.32 12.38
CA HIS A 98 -1.44 -3.42 12.97
C HIS A 98 -0.61 -4.16 11.92
N LEU A 99 -1.19 -4.50 10.76
CA LEU A 99 -0.45 -5.12 9.66
C LEU A 99 0.74 -4.27 9.25
N LEU A 100 0.52 -2.98 8.96
CA LEU A 100 1.57 -2.04 8.60
C LEU A 100 2.69 -2.03 9.64
N ARG A 101 2.35 -1.81 10.91
CA ARG A 101 3.31 -1.77 12.00
C ARG A 101 4.17 -3.03 12.08
N GLN A 102 3.61 -4.21 11.82
CA GLN A 102 4.36 -5.46 11.89
C GLN A 102 5.26 -5.67 10.68
N ILE A 103 4.84 -5.23 9.49
CA ILE A 103 5.59 -5.44 8.25
C ILE A 103 6.58 -4.31 7.93
N THR A 104 6.52 -3.16 8.61
CA THR A 104 7.41 -2.01 8.34
C THR A 104 8.57 -1.91 9.32
N HIS A 105 9.78 -1.67 8.81
CA HIS A 105 10.84 -1.03 9.61
C HIS A 105 10.68 0.49 9.64
N VAL A 106 10.36 1.06 8.47
CA VAL A 106 10.17 2.50 8.28
C VAL A 106 8.95 2.73 7.38
N LEU A 107 8.17 3.75 7.73
CA LEU A 107 7.08 4.30 6.93
C LEU A 107 7.36 5.79 6.70
N ASP A 108 7.56 6.20 5.44
CA ASP A 108 7.62 7.61 5.05
C ASP A 108 6.37 7.95 4.23
N MET A 109 5.69 9.01 4.64
CA MET A 109 4.49 9.51 3.99
C MET A 109 4.64 11.00 3.73
N ARG A 110 4.43 11.41 2.47
CA ARG A 110 4.51 12.81 2.07
C ARG A 110 3.30 13.19 1.25
N PHE A 111 2.51 14.09 1.79
CA PHE A 111 1.30 14.59 1.16
C PHE A 111 1.41 16.06 0.86
N ARG A 112 0.71 16.48 -0.20
CA ARG A 112 0.58 17.86 -0.61
C ARG A 112 -0.89 18.15 -0.86
N ILE A 113 -1.28 19.40 -0.66
CA ILE A 113 -2.60 19.83 -1.12
C ILE A 113 -2.62 19.86 -2.64
N ARG A 114 -3.79 19.62 -3.23
CA ARG A 114 -3.99 19.62 -4.69
C ARG A 114 -3.41 20.84 -5.40
N ALA A 115 -3.51 22.02 -4.78
CA ALA A 115 -3.06 23.29 -5.36
C ALA A 115 -1.54 23.37 -5.62
N VAL A 116 -0.73 22.54 -4.96
CA VAL A 116 0.74 22.56 -5.05
C VAL A 116 1.36 21.20 -5.36
N LYS A 117 0.56 20.23 -5.84
CA LYS A 117 1.01 18.85 -6.08
C LYS A 117 2.24 18.81 -7.00
N ASP A 118 2.25 19.62 -8.06
CA ASP A 118 3.29 19.68 -9.08
C ASP A 118 4.36 20.76 -8.81
N SER A 119 4.25 21.50 -7.70
CA SER A 119 5.19 22.56 -7.35
C SER A 119 6.48 21.99 -6.73
N THR A 120 7.60 22.66 -6.99
CA THR A 120 8.84 22.48 -6.19
C THR A 120 8.67 23.20 -4.85
N ILE A 121 8.88 22.49 -3.75
CA ILE A 121 8.80 23.03 -2.39
C ILE A 121 10.22 23.08 -1.81
N THR A 122 10.68 24.28 -1.44
CA THR A 122 11.96 24.49 -0.74
C THR A 122 11.67 24.93 0.69
N ILE A 123 12.21 24.21 1.67
CA ILE A 123 12.09 24.55 3.09
C ILE A 123 13.27 25.46 3.47
N ASN A 124 12.98 26.66 3.97
CA ASN A 124 13.97 27.68 4.37
C ASN A 124 14.04 27.89 5.88
N GLU A 125 13.07 27.40 6.64
CA GLU A 125 13.01 27.47 8.11
C GLU A 125 12.31 26.23 8.69
N ARG A 126 12.63 25.88 9.94
CA ARG A 126 11.98 24.82 10.70
C ARG A 126 11.48 25.42 12.01
N LEU A 127 10.17 25.36 12.23
CA LEU A 127 9.50 25.89 13.41
C LEU A 127 8.83 24.74 14.17
N ASP A 128 8.74 24.85 15.50
CA ASP A 128 7.93 23.94 16.31
C ASP A 128 6.44 24.32 16.25
N GLU A 129 6.15 25.62 16.20
CA GLU A 129 4.82 26.20 15.96
C GLU A 129 4.93 27.51 15.14
N PRO A 130 3.96 27.83 14.27
CA PRO A 130 3.97 29.10 13.55
C PRO A 130 3.56 30.26 14.49
N PRO A 131 4.09 31.48 14.30
CA PRO A 131 3.65 32.66 15.05
C PRO A 131 2.12 32.83 14.98
N GLN A 132 1.49 32.97 16.13
CA GLN A 132 0.05 33.23 16.27
C GLN A 132 -0.12 34.67 16.74
N ASP A 133 -0.19 35.63 15.82
CA ASP A 133 -0.58 37.02 16.14
C ASP A 133 -2.11 37.18 16.08
#